data_AF-A0A370LR75-F1
#
_entry.id   AF-A0A370LR75-F1
#
_cell.length_a   1.000
_cell.length_b   1.000
_cell.length_c   1.000
_cell.angle_alpha   90.00
_cell.angle_beta   90.00
_cell.angle_gamma   90.00
#
_symmetry.space_group_name_H-M   'P 1'
#
loop_
_entity.id
_entity.type
_entity.pdbx_description
1 polymer ?
#
loop_
_entity_poly.entity_id
_entity_poly.type
_entity_poly.pdbx_seq_one_letter_code
_entity_poly.pdbx_strand_id
1 'polypeptide(L)'
;MSNYKNEYLDNFFELMRKEREYAAQWGDDFDAKNTPNDWVAYVTRYLGQTVTMPWDAKKFKEQMVKTATLCASAVEWCDRTNGDMAKRHYDKD
;
A
#
# COMPACT_ATOMS: atom_id res chain seq x y z
N MET A 1 17.91 14.27 23.06
CA MET A 1 16.96 14.60 21.96
C MET A 1 16.87 13.54 20.85
N SER A 2 17.29 12.28 21.07
CA SER A 2 17.34 11.24 20.02
C SER A 2 16.26 10.14 20.11
N ASN A 3 15.52 10.00 21.22
CA ASN A 3 14.61 8.86 21.40
C ASN A 3 13.22 9.07 20.77
N TYR A 4 12.70 10.29 20.77
CA TYR A 4 11.34 10.58 20.31
C TYR A 4 11.13 10.31 18.81
N LYS A 5 12.14 10.63 17.99
CA LYS A 5 12.05 10.49 16.52
C LYS A 5 12.06 9.01 16.11
N ASN A 6 12.81 8.18 16.83
CA ASN A 6 12.84 6.74 16.62
C ASN A 6 11.50 6.11 17.03
N GLU A 7 10.93 6.50 18.17
CA GLU A 7 9.64 5.97 18.63
C GLU A 7 8.48 6.23 17.64
N TYR A 8 8.44 7.41 17.00
CA TYR A 8 7.44 7.70 15.96
C TYR A 8 7.63 6.88 14.69
N LEU A 9 8.89 6.66 14.27
CA LEU A 9 9.22 5.84 13.11
C LEU A 9 8.93 4.36 13.37
N ASP A 10 9.29 3.86 14.55
CA ASP A 10 9.01 2.48 14.97
C ASP A 10 7.49 2.22 15.02
N ASN A 11 6.73 3.18 15.56
CA ASN A 11 5.27 3.11 15.54
C ASN A 11 4.70 3.14 14.11
N PHE A 12 5.29 3.91 13.20
CA PHE A 12 4.88 3.93 11.79
C PHE A 12 5.12 2.59 11.09
N PHE A 13 6.32 2.00 11.23
CA PHE A 13 6.61 0.69 10.65
C PHE A 13 5.73 -0.40 11.24
N GLU A 14 5.43 -0.34 12.54
CA GLU A 14 4.52 -1.28 13.18
C GLU A 14 3.08 -1.16 12.63
N LEU A 15 2.61 0.06 12.35
CA LEU A 15 1.32 0.29 11.70
C LEU A 15 1.30 -0.26 10.26
N MET A 16 2.38 -0.08 9.50
CA MET A 16 2.50 -0.67 8.16
C MET A 16 2.52 -2.19 8.20
N ARG A 17 3.22 -2.78 9.17
CA ARG A 17 3.28 -4.24 9.40
C ARG A 17 1.90 -4.82 9.68
N LYS A 18 1.12 -4.19 10.57
CA LYS A 18 -0.26 -4.59 10.84
C LYS A 18 -1.16 -4.46 9.62
N GLU A 19 -1.01 -3.40 8.83
CA GLU A 19 -1.77 -3.23 7.61
C GLU A 19 -1.42 -4.30 6.56
N ARG A 20 -0.13 -4.70 6.46
CA ARG A 20 0.30 -5.84 5.64
C ARG A 20 -0.33 -7.17 6.08
N GLU A 21 -0.33 -7.45 7.37
CA GLU A 21 -0.99 -8.64 7.93
C GLU A 21 -2.49 -8.65 7.63
N TYR A 22 -3.15 -7.48 7.72
CA TYR A 22 -4.53 -7.33 7.30
C TYR A 22 -4.68 -7.60 5.80
N ALA A 23 -3.83 -7.05 4.93
CA ALA A 23 -3.90 -7.27 3.49
C ALA A 23 -3.74 -8.74 3.08
N ALA A 24 -3.03 -9.57 3.87
CA ALA A 24 -2.91 -11.00 3.61
C ALA A 24 -4.26 -11.73 3.58
N GLN A 25 -5.30 -11.20 4.22
CA GLN A 25 -6.65 -11.78 4.14
C GLN A 25 -7.28 -11.67 2.74
N TRP A 26 -6.72 -10.84 1.85
CA TRP A 26 -7.20 -10.70 0.47
C TRP A 26 -6.63 -11.79 -0.46
N GLY A 27 -5.73 -12.63 0.07
CA GLY A 27 -5.15 -13.80 -0.60
C GLY A 27 -3.90 -13.49 -1.42
N ASP A 28 -3.01 -14.47 -1.52
CA ASP A 28 -1.72 -14.37 -2.23
C ASP A 28 -1.86 -14.00 -3.72
N ASP A 29 -3.01 -14.30 -4.29
CA ASP A 29 -3.38 -14.02 -5.68
C ASP A 29 -3.64 -12.54 -5.97
N PHE A 30 -3.96 -11.74 -4.94
CA PHE A 30 -4.34 -10.33 -5.13
C PHE A 30 -3.15 -9.52 -5.64
N ASP A 31 -1.99 -9.64 -4.99
CA ASP A 31 -0.78 -8.91 -5.38
C ASP A 31 -0.12 -9.51 -6.64
N ALA A 32 -0.19 -10.83 -6.82
CA ALA A 32 0.47 -11.52 -7.93
C ALA A 32 -0.11 -11.20 -9.31
N LYS A 33 -1.40 -10.80 -9.36
CA LYS A 33 -2.13 -10.51 -10.61
C LYS A 33 -2.20 -9.02 -10.94
N ASN A 34 -1.71 -8.16 -10.06
CA ASN A 34 -1.74 -6.71 -10.27
C ASN A 34 -0.72 -6.31 -11.33
N THR A 35 -1.18 -5.53 -12.29
CA THR A 35 -0.32 -4.80 -13.23
C THR A 35 0.17 -3.49 -12.57
N PRO A 36 1.18 -2.80 -13.14
CA PRO A 36 1.57 -1.48 -12.65
C PRO A 36 0.40 -0.48 -12.59
N ASN A 37 -0.55 -0.58 -13.52
CA ASN A 37 -1.74 0.27 -13.55
C ASN A 37 -2.68 -0.02 -12.37
N ASP A 38 -2.83 -1.28 -11.99
CA ASP A 38 -3.67 -1.68 -10.84
C ASP A 38 -3.08 -1.12 -9.54
N TRP A 39 -1.76 -1.21 -9.37
CA TRP A 39 -1.05 -0.61 -8.24
C TRP A 39 -1.30 0.90 -8.15
N VAL A 40 -1.15 1.63 -9.26
CA VAL A 40 -1.42 3.08 -9.32
C VAL A 40 -2.89 3.39 -9.00
N ALA A 41 -3.82 2.60 -9.52
CA ALA A 41 -5.25 2.77 -9.26
C ALA A 41 -5.58 2.58 -7.77
N TYR A 42 -5.04 1.54 -7.13
CA TYR A 42 -5.25 1.31 -5.70
C TYR A 42 -4.63 2.42 -4.85
N VAL A 43 -3.37 2.79 -5.12
CA VAL A 43 -2.69 3.90 -4.41
C VAL A 43 -3.53 5.17 -4.52
N THR A 44 -3.97 5.53 -5.72
CA THR A 44 -4.75 6.76 -5.95
C THR A 44 -6.10 6.71 -5.23
N ARG A 45 -6.78 5.56 -5.24
CA ARG A 45 -8.07 5.38 -4.55
C ARG A 45 -7.95 5.66 -3.05
N TYR A 46 -6.95 5.09 -2.37
CA TYR A 46 -6.79 5.27 -0.93
C TYR A 46 -6.19 6.63 -0.58
N LEU A 47 -5.28 7.15 -1.41
CA LEU A 47 -4.76 8.50 -1.29
C LEU A 47 -5.88 9.54 -1.37
N GLY A 48 -6.82 9.41 -2.30
CA GLY A 48 -7.97 10.31 -2.42
C GLY A 48 -8.87 10.32 -1.17
N GLN A 49 -8.95 9.20 -0.44
CA GLN A 49 -9.71 9.10 0.80
C GLN A 49 -9.06 9.81 2.00
N THR A 50 -7.83 10.32 1.84
CA THR A 50 -7.17 11.16 2.86
C THR A 50 -7.77 12.56 2.93
N VAL A 51 -8.41 13.03 1.85
CA VAL A 51 -9.03 14.35 1.77
C VAL A 51 -10.43 14.27 2.38
N THR A 52 -10.56 14.71 3.63
CA THR A 52 -11.84 14.73 4.34
C THR A 52 -12.32 16.16 4.59
N MET A 53 -13.63 16.37 4.43
CA MET A 53 -14.32 17.61 4.81
C MET A 53 -15.60 17.23 5.57
N PRO A 54 -15.68 17.51 6.89
CA PRO A 54 -14.69 18.20 7.73
C PRO A 54 -13.39 17.41 7.94
N TRP A 55 -12.36 18.09 8.44
CA TRP A 55 -11.05 17.50 8.74
C TRP A 55 -11.15 16.37 9.78
N ASP A 56 -10.54 15.23 9.48
CA ASP A 56 -10.42 14.08 10.38
C ASP A 56 -8.97 13.55 10.38
N ALA A 57 -8.22 13.94 11.42
CA ALA A 57 -6.82 13.54 11.58
C ALA A 57 -6.62 12.04 11.74
N LYS A 58 -7.58 11.33 12.36
CA LYS A 58 -7.50 9.88 12.53
C LYS A 58 -7.65 9.20 11.18
N LYS A 59 -8.67 9.59 10.42
CA LYS A 59 -8.91 9.07 9.07
C LYS A 59 -7.74 9.38 8.14
N PHE A 60 -7.20 10.59 8.20
CA PHE A 60 -6.01 10.96 7.45
C PHE A 60 -4.84 10.02 7.75
N LYS A 61 -4.51 9.81 9.04
CA LYS A 61 -3.41 8.93 9.45
C LYS A 61 -3.63 7.49 8.97
N GLU A 62 -4.82 6.94 9.16
CA GLU A 62 -5.17 5.57 8.73
C GLU A 62 -4.98 5.40 7.21
N GLN A 63 -5.45 6.36 6.42
CA GLN A 63 -5.34 6.29 4.96
C GLN A 63 -3.91 6.53 4.45
N MET A 64 -3.13 7.37 5.14
CA MET A 64 -1.71 7.56 4.83
C MET A 64 -0.90 6.29 5.10
N VAL A 65 -1.16 5.58 6.21
CA VAL A 65 -0.54 4.28 6.50
C VAL A 65 -0.89 3.26 5.41
N LYS A 66 -2.17 3.14 5.04
CA LYS A 66 -2.63 2.27 3.94
C LYS A 66 -1.91 2.57 2.62
N THR A 67 -1.84 3.84 2.27
CA THR A 67 -1.21 4.29 1.02
C THR A 67 0.29 3.98 1.03
N ALA A 68 0.99 4.25 2.13
CA ALA A 68 2.40 3.90 2.27
C ALA A 68 2.64 2.39 2.16
N THR A 69 1.80 1.58 2.80
CA THR A 69 1.86 0.12 2.70
C THR A 69 1.64 -0.35 1.26
N LEU A 70 0.66 0.19 0.54
CA LEU A 70 0.42 -0.15 -0.88
C LEU A 70 1.61 0.22 -1.77
N CYS A 71 2.23 1.38 -1.55
CA CYS A 71 3.44 1.77 -2.29
C CYS A 71 4.60 0.81 -2.03
N ALA A 72 4.81 0.40 -0.77
CA ALA A 72 5.84 -0.60 -0.44
C ALA A 72 5.54 -1.95 -1.11
N SER A 73 4.29 -2.41 -1.07
CA SER A 73 3.85 -3.64 -1.75
C SER A 73 4.09 -3.59 -3.25
N ALA A 74 3.85 -2.45 -3.90
CA ALA A 74 4.07 -2.28 -5.33
C ALA A 74 5.57 -2.38 -5.70
N VAL A 75 6.45 -1.80 -4.88
CA VAL A 75 7.91 -1.93 -5.06
C VAL A 75 8.35 -3.38 -4.89
N GLU A 76 7.92 -4.05 -3.82
CA GLU A 76 8.25 -5.46 -3.61
C GLU A 76 7.70 -6.37 -4.71
N TRP A 77 6.51 -6.07 -5.24
CA TRP A 77 5.98 -6.77 -6.41
C TRP A 77 6.90 -6.58 -7.62
N CYS A 78 7.30 -5.34 -7.91
CA CYS A 78 8.19 -5.00 -9.02
C CYS A 78 9.54 -5.73 -8.91
N ASP A 79 10.12 -5.78 -7.70
CA ASP A 79 11.36 -6.50 -7.44
C ASP A 79 11.19 -8.02 -7.64
N ARG A 80 10.07 -8.61 -7.17
CA ARG A 80 9.80 -10.04 -7.34
C ARG A 80 9.55 -10.45 -8.79
N THR A 81 8.97 -9.57 -9.60
CA THR A 81 8.72 -9.82 -11.02
C THR A 81 9.88 -9.38 -11.90
N ASN A 82 10.98 -8.85 -11.36
CA ASN A 82 12.05 -8.18 -12.12
C ASN A 82 11.51 -7.08 -13.06
N GLY A 83 10.41 -6.44 -12.70
CA GLY A 83 9.71 -5.47 -13.55
C GLY A 83 8.92 -6.07 -14.71
N ASP A 84 8.84 -7.40 -14.83
CA ASP A 84 8.00 -8.04 -15.84
C ASP A 84 6.53 -7.78 -15.57
N MET A 85 5.78 -7.48 -16.63
CA MET A 85 4.34 -7.32 -16.54
C MET A 85 3.67 -8.67 -16.30
N ALA A 86 2.89 -8.77 -15.22
CA ALA A 86 1.92 -9.84 -15.07
C ALA A 86 1.07 -9.93 -16.35
N LYS A 87 0.86 -11.13 -16.89
CA LYS A 87 0.01 -11.34 -18.08
C LYS A 87 -1.36 -10.72 -17.82
N ARG A 88 -1.77 -9.75 -18.64
CA ARG A 88 -3.07 -9.10 -18.46
C ARG A 88 -4.15 -10.10 -18.83
N HIS A 89 -5.24 -10.11 -18.07
CA HIS A 89 -6.36 -11.04 -18.25
C HIS A 89 -7.15 -10.80 -19.57
N TYR A 90 -6.86 -9.73 -20.31
CA TYR A 90 -7.40 -9.42 -21.65
C TYR A 90 -6.37 -9.58 -22.78
N ASP A 91 -5.11 -9.89 -22.47
CA ASP A 91 -4.12 -10.29 -23.49
C ASP A 91 -4.40 -11.76 -23.82
N LYS A 92 -5.50 -12.03 -24.53
CA LYS A 92 -5.74 -13.32 -25.20
C LYS A 92 -5.26 -13.20 -26.64
N ASP A 93 -4.51 -14.22 -27.06
CA ASP A 93 -3.96 -14.40 -28.42
C ASP A 93 -4.98 -14.13 -29.54
#